data_AF-A0A1H5NDP1-F1
#
_entry.id   AF-A0A1H5NDP1-F1
#
_cell.length_a   1.000
_cell.length_b   1.000
_cell.length_c   1.000
_cell.angle_alpha   90.00
_cell.angle_beta   90.00
_cell.angle_gamma   90.00
#
_symmetry.space_group_name_H-M   'P 1'
#
loop_
_entity.id
_entity.type
_entity.pdbx_description
1 polymer ?
#
loop_
_entity_poly.entity_id
_entity_poly.type
_entity_poly.pdbx_seq_one_letter_code
_entity_poly.pdbx_strand_id
1 'polypeptide(L)'
;MKKGNPNPLTEAQKAELEALAGMPDNTIDTSDMPPVTDFTGGIRGAFFRPIKKPLSLRLDADIVDWFRQGGEGYQSRINAALREYVKQHS
;
A
#
# COMPACT_ATOMS: atom_id res chain seq x y z
N MET A 1 -5.29 0.11 12.93
CA MET A 1 -6.44 -0.78 12.68
C MET A 1 -5.93 -2.21 12.60
N LYS A 2 -6.32 -3.09 13.53
CA LYS A 2 -6.06 -4.54 13.35
C LYS A 2 -6.90 -4.97 12.16
N LYS A 3 -6.27 -5.36 11.04
CA LYS A 3 -6.99 -6.07 9.97
C LYS A 3 -7.37 -7.43 10.54
N GLY A 4 -8.55 -7.53 11.16
CA GLY A 4 -9.14 -8.81 11.45
C GLY A 4 -9.34 -9.53 10.13
N ASN A 5 -8.98 -10.82 10.08
CA ASN A 5 -9.37 -11.63 8.93
C ASN A 5 -10.91 -11.66 8.92
N PRO A 6 -11.58 -11.39 7.78
CA PRO A 6 -13.03 -11.49 7.72
C PRO A 6 -13.46 -12.93 8.06
N ASN A 7 -14.68 -13.05 8.59
CA ASN A 7 -15.27 -14.38 8.81
C ASN A 7 -15.31 -15.17 7.50
N PRO A 8 -15.17 -16.50 7.54
CA PRO A 8 -15.38 -17.34 6.37
C PRO A 8 -16.76 -17.10 5.74
N LEU A 9 -16.82 -17.14 4.41
CA LEU A 9 -18.08 -17.03 3.68
C LEU A 9 -19.04 -18.17 4.07
N THR A 10 -20.32 -17.84 4.19
CA THR A 10 -21.37 -18.86 4.33
C THR A 10 -21.54 -19.64 3.02
N GLU A 11 -22.12 -20.83 3.09
CA GLU A 11 -22.41 -21.63 1.88
C GLU A 11 -23.37 -20.89 0.94
N ALA A 12 -24.32 -20.12 1.48
CA ALA A 12 -25.22 -19.29 0.68
C ALA A 12 -24.44 -18.20 -0.09
N GLN A 13 -23.48 -17.53 0.54
CA GLN A 13 -22.65 -16.52 -0.11
C GLN A 13 -21.75 -17.12 -1.20
N LYS A 14 -21.22 -18.33 -0.98
CA LYS A 14 -20.44 -19.02 -2.01
C LYS A 14 -21.28 -19.40 -3.22
N ALA A 15 -22.48 -19.93 -3.00
CA ALA A 15 -23.41 -20.27 -4.07
C ALA A 15 -23.86 -19.02 -4.87
N GLU A 16 -24.07 -17.90 -4.19
CA GLU A 16 -24.36 -16.61 -4.85
C GLU A 16 -23.20 -16.14 -5.73
N LEU A 17 -21.96 -16.22 -5.23
CA LEU A 17 -20.77 -15.87 -6.01
C LEU A 17 -20.60 -16.78 -7.24
N GLU A 18 -20.88 -18.07 -7.10
CA GLU A 18 -20.82 -19.02 -8.22
C GLU A 18 -21.87 -18.71 -9.29
N ALA A 19 -23.09 -18.35 -8.88
CA ALA A 19 -24.13 -17.90 -9.78
C ALA A 19 -23.75 -16.59 -10.50
N LEU A 20 -23.19 -15.62 -9.78
CA LEU A 20 -22.71 -14.36 -10.35
C LEU A 20 -21.53 -14.57 -11.32
N ALA A 21 -20.62 -15.49 -11.01
CA ALA A 21 -19.49 -15.81 -11.88
C ALA A 21 -19.92 -16.48 -13.20
N GLY A 22 -21.06 -17.18 -13.22
CA GLY A 22 -21.66 -17.77 -14.42
C GLY A 22 -22.54 -16.82 -15.24
N MET A 23 -22.81 -15.61 -14.72
CA MET A 23 -23.63 -14.61 -15.41
C MET A 23 -22.87 -14.04 -16.62
N PRO A 24 -23.50 -13.93 -17.81
CA PRO A 24 -22.82 -13.40 -18.99
C PRO A 24 -22.60 -11.88 -18.86
N ASP A 25 -21.42 -11.41 -19.25
CA ASP A 25 -21.01 -9.99 -19.14
C ASP A 25 -22.00 -9.00 -19.78
N ASN A 26 -22.70 -9.41 -20.84
CA ASN A 26 -23.67 -8.55 -21.55
C ASN A 26 -24.92 -8.20 -20.73
N THR A 27 -25.14 -8.88 -19.59
CA THR A 27 -26.24 -8.59 -18.66
C THR A 27 -25.82 -7.66 -17.52
N ILE A 28 -24.54 -7.29 -17.43
CA ILE A 28 -24.01 -6.38 -16.41
C ILE A 28 -24.33 -4.94 -16.84
N ASP A 29 -25.25 -4.30 -16.13
CA ASP A 29 -25.56 -2.88 -16.31
C ASP A 29 -24.45 -2.02 -15.69
N THR A 30 -23.87 -1.13 -16.49
CA THR A 30 -22.81 -0.18 -16.11
C THR A 30 -23.21 1.27 -16.38
N SER A 31 -24.51 1.53 -16.61
CA SER A 31 -25.03 2.84 -17.00
C SER A 31 -24.77 3.94 -15.96
N ASP A 32 -24.62 3.58 -14.69
CA ASP A 32 -24.30 4.47 -13.57
C ASP A 32 -22.80 4.76 -13.42
N MET A 33 -21.95 3.91 -14.00
CA MET A 33 -20.50 3.97 -13.89
C MET A 33 -19.86 3.99 -15.30
N PRO A 34 -19.81 5.16 -15.95
CA PRO A 34 -19.18 5.27 -17.26
C PRO A 34 -17.69 4.89 -17.21
N PRO A 35 -17.12 4.34 -18.29
CA PRO A 35 -15.73 3.93 -18.31
C PRO A 35 -14.79 5.12 -18.14
N VAL A 36 -13.88 5.01 -17.17
CA VAL A 36 -12.78 5.98 -16.99
C VAL A 36 -11.67 5.62 -17.98
N THR A 37 -11.42 6.48 -18.96
CA THR A 37 -10.39 6.31 -19.98
C THR A 37 -9.16 7.19 -19.75
N ASP A 38 -9.33 8.32 -19.06
CA ASP A 38 -8.24 9.23 -18.69
C ASP A 38 -7.68 8.88 -17.31
N PHE A 39 -6.42 8.42 -17.28
CA PHE A 39 -5.68 8.10 -16.06
C PHE A 39 -4.50 9.05 -15.83
N THR A 40 -4.42 10.19 -16.52
CA THR A 40 -3.29 11.13 -16.42
C THR A 40 -3.03 11.62 -14.99
N GLY A 41 -4.08 11.74 -14.16
CA GLY A 41 -3.99 12.08 -12.74
C GLY A 41 -3.83 10.90 -11.77
N GLY A 42 -3.73 9.66 -12.27
CA GLY A 42 -3.69 8.45 -11.46
C GLY A 42 -2.38 8.30 -10.68
N ILE A 43 -2.44 8.34 -9.35
CA ILE A 43 -1.28 8.10 -8.48
C ILE A 43 -1.14 6.60 -8.22
N ARG A 44 -0.15 5.96 -8.86
CA ARG A 44 0.20 4.57 -8.53
C ARG A 44 0.76 4.48 -7.11
N GLY A 45 0.24 3.54 -6.33
CA GLY A 45 0.77 3.24 -5.01
C GLY A 45 0.47 4.28 -3.93
N ALA A 46 -0.58 5.11 -4.10
CA ALA A 46 -1.00 6.09 -3.08
C ALA A 46 -1.21 5.46 -1.68
N PHE A 47 -1.56 4.16 -1.62
CA PHE A 47 -1.73 3.41 -0.38
C PHE A 47 -0.56 2.48 -0.04
N PHE A 48 0.53 2.51 -0.79
CA PHE A 48 1.70 1.69 -0.51
C PHE A 48 2.35 2.14 0.80
N ARG A 49 2.35 1.23 1.77
CA ARG A 49 3.05 1.42 3.05
C ARG A 49 4.20 0.41 3.12
N PRO A 50 5.46 0.84 3.00
CA PRO A 50 6.58 -0.06 3.13
C PRO A 50 6.56 -0.76 4.50
N ILE A 51 6.71 -2.08 4.49
CA ILE A 51 6.87 -2.85 5.72
C ILE A 51 8.28 -2.57 6.25
N LYS A 52 8.36 -1.97 7.44
CA LYS A 52 9.64 -1.79 8.15
C LYS A 52 10.11 -3.13 8.68
N LYS A 53 11.32 -3.54 8.34
CA LYS A 53 11.98 -4.70 8.93
C LYS A 53 12.90 -4.23 10.05
N PRO A 54 12.78 -4.73 11.29
CA PRO A 54 13.73 -4.40 12.34
C PRO A 54 15.08 -5.03 11.99
N LEU A 55 16.10 -4.20 11.84
CA LEU A 55 17.48 -4.61 11.58
C LEU A 55 18.38 -3.94 12.61
N SER A 56 19.37 -4.67 13.12
CA SER A 56 20.47 -4.08 13.89
C SER A 56 21.53 -3.57 12.92
N LEU A 57 21.66 -2.25 12.80
CA LEU A 57 22.64 -1.57 11.94
C LEU A 57 23.44 -0.58 12.79
N ARG A 58 24.74 -0.48 12.52
CA ARG A 58 25.60 0.56 13.10
C ARG A 58 25.67 1.75 12.14
N LEU A 59 25.50 2.94 12.69
CA LEU A 59 25.67 4.22 12.00
C LEU A 59 26.69 5.04 12.79
N ASP A 60 27.42 5.92 12.10
CA ASP A 60 28.36 6.83 12.75
C ASP A 60 27.63 7.79 13.71
N ALA A 61 28.31 8.15 14.79
CA ALA A 61 27.72 8.92 15.89
C ALA A 61 27.27 10.31 15.42
N ASP A 62 28.09 10.95 14.58
CA ASP A 62 27.82 12.27 14.00
C ASP A 62 26.56 12.29 13.12
N ILE A 63 26.34 11.24 12.31
CA ILE A 63 25.13 11.07 11.50
C ILE A 63 23.92 10.93 12.43
N VAL A 64 24.01 10.08 13.45
CA VAL A 64 22.92 9.89 14.41
C VAL A 64 22.59 11.21 15.11
N ASP A 65 23.60 11.94 15.55
CA ASP A 65 23.45 13.22 16.26
C ASP A 65 22.83 14.29 15.35
N TRP A 66 23.28 14.38 14.10
CA TRP A 66 22.68 15.29 13.11
C TRP A 66 21.18 15.04 12.93
N PHE A 67 20.78 13.77 12.75
CA PHE A 67 19.36 13.44 12.60
C PHE A 67 18.56 13.68 13.88
N ARG A 68 19.17 13.53 15.07
CA ARG A 68 18.53 13.78 16.37
C ARG A 68 18.27 15.25 16.65
N GLN A 69 19.07 16.17 16.10
CA GLN A 69 18.85 17.63 16.26
C GLN A 69 17.46 18.06 15.77
N GLY A 70 16.91 17.38 14.76
CA GLY A 70 15.55 17.60 14.27
C GLY A 70 14.43 17.04 15.16
N GLY A 71 14.73 16.59 16.37
CA GLY A 71 13.75 16.08 17.34
C GLY A 71 13.19 14.70 17.01
N GLU A 72 11.97 14.44 17.46
CA GLU A 72 11.29 13.15 17.31
C GLU A 72 11.20 12.73 15.82
N GLY A 73 11.19 11.42 15.57
CA GLY A 73 11.13 10.87 14.21
C GLY A 73 12.47 10.81 13.45
N TYR A 74 13.61 10.99 14.13
CA TYR A 74 14.94 10.91 13.50
C TYR A 74 15.18 9.59 12.74
N GLN A 75 14.72 8.45 13.27
CA GLN A 75 14.81 7.16 12.58
C GLN A 75 14.02 7.12 11.27
N SER A 76 12.85 7.77 11.23
CA SER A 76 12.05 7.88 10.00
C SER A 76 12.75 8.74 8.96
N ARG A 77 13.44 9.82 9.38
CA ARG A 77 14.27 10.66 8.51
C ARG A 77 15.48 9.91 7.96
N ILE A 78 16.17 9.12 8.79
CA ILE A 78 17.26 8.23 8.33
C ILE A 78 16.74 7.27 7.25
N ASN A 79 15.62 6.61 7.49
CA ASN A 79 15.03 5.69 6.51
C ASN A 79 14.59 6.40 5.22
N ALA A 80 14.14 7.66 5.28
CA ALA A 80 13.82 8.46 4.10
C ALA A 80 15.08 8.77 3.27
N ALA A 81 16.19 9.16 3.93
CA ALA A 81 17.46 9.41 3.26
C ALA A 81 17.99 8.14 2.56
N LEU A 82 17.92 6.98 3.23
CA LEU A 82 18.30 5.71 2.63
C LEU A 82 17.44 5.35 1.41
N ARG A 83 16.13 5.66 1.45
CA ARG A 83 15.25 5.44 0.28
C ARG A 83 15.63 6.32 -0.90
N GLU A 84 15.96 7.58 -0.63
CA GLU A 84 16.38 8.51 -1.67
C GLU A 84 17.69 8.06 -2.32
N TYR A 85 18.66 7.63 -1.52
CA TYR A 85 19.89 7.01 -2.03
C TYR A 85 19.59 5.82 -2.95
N VAL A 86 18.72 4.90 -2.53
CA VAL A 86 18.34 3.74 -3.35
C VAL A 86 17.72 4.16 -4.68
N LYS A 87 16.79 5.14 -4.69
CA LYS A 87 16.16 5.62 -5.92
C LYS A 87 17.14 6.24 -6.91
N GLN A 88 18.15 6.95 -6.39
CA GLN A 88 19.16 7.60 -7.23
C GLN A 88 20.16 6.62 -7.84
N HIS A 89 20.27 5.42 -7.28
CA HIS A 89 21.24 4.40 -7.68
C HIS A 89 20.58 3.12 -8.20
N SER A 90 19.30 3.20 -8.59
CA SER A 90 18.51 2.10 -9.15
C SER A 90 18.10 2.35 -10.58
#